data_AF-A0A0D0QJY1-F1
#
_entry.id   AF-A0A0D0QJY1-F1
#
_cell.length_a   1.000
_cell.length_b   1.000
_cell.length_c   1.000
_cell.angle_alpha   90.00
_cell.angle_beta   90.00
_cell.angle_gamma   90.00
#
_symmetry.space_group_name_H-M   'P 1'
#
loop_
_entity.id
_entity.type
_entity.pdbx_description
1 polymer ?
#
loop_
_entity_poly.entity_id
_entity_poly.type
_entity_poly.pdbx_seq_one_letter_code
_entity_poly.pdbx_strand_id
1 'polypeptide(L)'
;MALYAANNILRGIRNYDGDTYARVAGIIYNERKVSDEDERVKRFAKAVGLPICVKVPRSNAFAKAEEQNSTLTELNDYPTEQAIFKKLATQIGNGLTLYKAKPLEDDELEQVVLGIKPVESKEKVVQSTTEEISVKTSTISKPTTESNRPPLYGCAFNGAATTAINLKDALVIAHSPKACAFYTWQNITSPGRKNLFNRGILMPSALSPNFECTNMEQSDVVFGGVDRLKQAVNEAIKRKPSAIIIISSCVSGIIGDDIKQLEELSTNDLPIITIPADGDIAGDYMEGIKLCMHTLATKLINPQIKPKGKSINIIGEAGVSNNLETNYRILKPWMDAMGIHINCRFLGEATCNELKNFLVAPLNVLASDSPDCRNLRDWLSKNYECTFMDEVLPIGFEDTKNWLLKLGEFFDCTNQANKLIANEEAQYTKRIEDLKPYLKGKRLFITTINTNMDWLLDVVQNIGIEVVFIGVLNYLHQPVKVTNSPKNYRIDETFNGLITPQMFDELHPDIIISNYVTQPEDDSYIVDSTPMIPRIGFYSGIEIAERWVKLLNTTKKGGWMNDEILFKKYFS
;
A
#
# COMPACT_ATOMS: atom_id res chain seq x y z
N MET A 1 21.45 10.20 -21.01
CA MET A 1 21.40 8.91 -20.30
C MET A 1 22.34 8.84 -19.09
N ALA A 2 23.67 8.75 -19.21
CA ALA A 2 24.54 8.57 -18.03
C ALA A 2 24.39 9.64 -16.92
N LEU A 3 24.17 10.91 -17.30
CA LEU A 3 23.91 11.99 -16.34
C LEU A 3 22.49 11.93 -15.72
N TYR A 4 21.51 11.36 -16.41
CA TYR A 4 20.19 11.07 -15.83
C TYR A 4 20.30 9.96 -14.80
N ALA A 5 21.04 8.90 -15.11
CA ALA A 5 21.30 7.83 -14.14
C ALA A 5 22.03 8.36 -12.90
N ALA A 6 23.06 9.20 -13.10
CA ALA A 6 23.72 9.87 -11.99
C ALA A 6 22.75 10.74 -11.17
N ASN A 7 21.86 11.50 -11.83
CA ASN A 7 20.84 12.31 -11.15
C ASN A 7 19.83 11.45 -10.37
N ASN A 8 19.40 10.31 -10.92
CA ASN A 8 18.46 9.39 -10.29
C ASN A 8 19.10 8.71 -9.06
N ILE A 9 20.39 8.35 -9.13
CA ILE A 9 21.15 7.91 -7.95
C ILE A 9 21.15 9.00 -6.87
N LEU A 10 21.32 10.27 -7.23
CA LEU A 10 21.22 11.37 -6.27
C LEU A 10 19.81 11.53 -5.69
N ARG A 11 18.75 11.33 -6.49
CA ARG A 11 17.35 11.30 -6.01
C ARG A 11 17.17 10.20 -4.96
N GLY A 12 17.68 9.00 -5.22
CA GLY A 12 17.66 7.88 -4.27
C GLY A 12 18.46 8.17 -3.00
N ILE A 13 19.69 8.67 -3.12
CA ILE A 13 20.55 8.97 -1.96
C ILE A 13 19.97 10.08 -1.09
N ARG A 14 19.31 11.09 -1.69
CA ARG A 14 18.65 12.19 -0.96
C ARG A 14 17.66 11.66 0.09
N ASN A 15 17.04 10.51 -0.14
CA ASN A 15 16.12 9.89 0.84
C ASN A 15 16.83 9.39 2.11
N TYR A 16 18.15 9.17 2.06
CA TYR A 16 18.98 8.67 3.16
C TYR A 16 19.93 9.71 3.76
N ASP A 17 19.98 10.92 3.19
CA ASP A 17 20.73 12.03 3.81
C ASP A 17 19.99 12.49 5.06
N GLY A 18 20.74 12.71 6.14
CA GLY A 18 20.21 13.27 7.38
C GLY A 18 20.42 14.77 7.48
N ASP A 19 19.93 15.37 8.56
CA ASP A 19 20.24 16.77 8.87
C ASP A 19 21.74 16.96 9.08
N THR A 20 22.39 15.98 9.74
CA THR A 20 23.78 16.03 10.20
C THR A 20 24.76 15.16 9.42
N TYR A 21 24.31 14.33 8.47
CA TYR A 21 25.18 13.43 7.73
C TYR A 21 24.82 13.35 6.24
N ALA A 22 25.85 13.17 5.43
CA ALA A 22 25.80 13.12 3.97
C ALA A 22 26.41 11.81 3.48
N ARG A 23 26.03 11.32 2.29
CA ARG A 23 26.47 10.01 1.79
C ARG A 23 27.23 10.01 0.46
N VAL A 24 27.34 11.15 -0.23
CA VAL A 24 27.98 11.21 -1.57
C VAL A 24 29.36 11.86 -1.49
N ALA A 25 30.40 11.21 -2.02
CA ALA A 25 31.75 11.78 -2.02
C ALA A 25 32.08 12.62 -3.27
N GLY A 26 31.47 12.30 -4.42
CA GLY A 26 31.68 13.01 -5.68
C GLY A 26 31.48 12.14 -6.90
N ILE A 27 31.93 12.62 -8.06
CA ILE A 27 31.69 12.02 -9.38
C ILE A 27 32.98 11.36 -9.88
N ILE A 28 32.88 10.09 -10.27
CA ILE A 28 33.88 9.39 -11.07
C ILE A 28 33.45 9.55 -12.53
N TYR A 29 34.20 10.35 -13.29
CA TYR A 29 33.89 10.63 -14.68
C TYR A 29 34.64 9.66 -15.59
N ASN A 30 33.92 8.68 -16.15
CA ASN A 30 34.45 7.77 -17.17
C ASN A 30 34.16 8.33 -18.58
N GLU A 31 35.23 8.66 -19.30
CA GLU A 31 35.15 9.33 -20.59
C GLU A 31 34.76 8.36 -21.71
N ARG A 32 33.77 8.75 -22.53
CA ARG A 32 33.37 7.98 -23.72
C ARG A 32 33.92 8.56 -25.02
N LYS A 33 34.52 9.75 -24.98
CA LYS A 33 35.01 10.55 -26.13
C LYS A 33 33.86 11.01 -27.03
N VAL A 34 32.78 11.50 -26.42
CA VAL A 34 31.65 12.11 -27.14
C VAL A 34 31.82 13.63 -27.18
N SER A 35 31.21 14.31 -28.15
CA SER A 35 31.29 15.78 -28.27
C SER A 35 30.74 16.49 -27.02
N ASP A 36 31.47 17.51 -26.56
CA ASP A 36 31.13 18.35 -25.39
C ASP A 36 30.97 17.59 -24.06
N GLU A 37 31.46 16.35 -23.97
CA GLU A 37 31.26 15.48 -22.79
C GLU A 37 31.85 16.09 -21.50
N ASP A 38 33.07 16.63 -21.58
CA ASP A 38 33.75 17.26 -20.44
C ASP A 38 32.95 18.44 -19.86
N GLU A 39 32.43 19.31 -20.72
CA GLU A 39 31.68 20.47 -20.27
C GLU A 39 30.30 20.09 -19.74
N ARG A 40 29.64 19.09 -20.34
CA ARG A 40 28.38 18.53 -19.81
C ARG A 40 28.54 18.01 -18.39
N VAL A 41 29.59 17.23 -18.13
CA VAL A 41 29.88 16.68 -16.79
C VAL A 41 30.24 17.79 -15.81
N LYS A 42 31.03 18.79 -16.22
CA LYS A 42 31.35 19.95 -15.36
C LYS A 42 30.11 20.76 -14.99
N ARG A 43 29.22 21.02 -15.96
CA ARG A 43 27.95 21.73 -15.72
C ARG A 43 27.08 20.97 -14.73
N PHE A 44 26.91 19.66 -14.93
CA PHE A 44 26.17 18.80 -14.00
C PHE A 44 26.81 18.81 -12.60
N ALA A 45 28.11 18.52 -12.49
CA ALA A 45 28.84 18.49 -11.22
C ALA A 45 28.69 19.79 -10.42
N LYS A 46 28.80 20.93 -11.11
CA LYS A 46 28.58 22.25 -10.50
C LYS A 46 27.15 22.45 -10.03
N ALA A 47 26.16 22.06 -10.84
CA ALA A 47 24.74 22.23 -10.51
C ALA A 47 24.34 21.40 -9.29
N VAL A 48 24.80 20.15 -9.19
CA VAL A 48 24.53 19.27 -8.04
C VAL A 48 25.48 19.50 -6.86
N GLY A 49 26.48 20.37 -7.01
CA GLY A 49 27.43 20.72 -5.96
C GLY A 49 28.38 19.60 -5.55
N LEU A 50 28.75 18.72 -6.50
CA LEU A 50 29.65 17.59 -6.26
C LEU A 50 31.01 17.80 -6.96
N PRO A 51 32.13 17.41 -6.34
CA PRO A 51 33.42 17.43 -7.01
C PRO A 51 33.53 16.30 -8.03
N ILE A 52 34.23 16.54 -9.13
CA ILE A 52 34.71 15.46 -10.01
C ILE A 52 35.99 14.92 -9.37
N CYS A 53 35.90 13.79 -8.70
CA CYS A 53 37.02 13.20 -7.94
C CYS A 53 38.12 12.70 -8.87
N VAL A 54 37.72 12.11 -10.00
CA VAL A 54 38.64 11.51 -10.95
C VAL A 54 38.04 11.51 -12.36
N LYS A 55 38.90 11.71 -13.37
CA LYS A 55 38.59 11.49 -14.79
C LYS A 55 39.31 10.23 -15.24
N VAL A 56 38.57 9.23 -15.68
CA VAL A 56 39.09 7.97 -16.24
C VAL A 56 39.01 8.07 -17.76
N PRO A 57 40.16 8.11 -18.47
CA PRO A 57 40.17 8.26 -19.92
C PRO A 57 39.75 6.96 -20.62
N ARG A 58 39.20 7.08 -21.83
CA ARG A 58 38.96 5.90 -22.68
C ARG A 58 40.29 5.30 -23.14
N SER A 59 40.63 4.11 -22.61
CA SER A 59 41.89 3.40 -22.87
C SER A 59 41.66 1.93 -23.24
N ASN A 60 42.55 1.37 -24.08
CA ASN A 60 42.56 -0.06 -24.41
C ASN A 60 43.10 -0.93 -23.25
N ALA A 61 43.67 -0.29 -22.22
CA ALA A 61 44.17 -0.96 -21.04
C ALA A 61 43.10 -1.85 -20.37
N PHE A 62 41.87 -1.36 -20.32
CA PHE A 62 40.74 -2.07 -19.71
C PHE A 62 40.35 -3.33 -20.49
N ALA A 63 40.24 -3.21 -21.81
CA ALA A 63 39.89 -4.35 -22.67
C ALA A 63 40.97 -5.45 -22.63
N LYS A 64 42.25 -5.07 -22.57
CA LYS A 64 43.35 -6.03 -22.42
C LYS A 64 43.39 -6.71 -21.05
N ALA A 65 43.05 -5.98 -19.99
CA ALA A 65 42.96 -6.55 -18.65
C ALA A 65 41.87 -7.63 -18.61
N GLU A 66 40.71 -7.32 -19.20
CA GLU A 66 39.58 -8.24 -19.35
C GLU A 66 39.94 -9.47 -20.21
N GLU A 67 40.63 -9.28 -21.35
CA GLU A 67 41.12 -10.38 -22.19
C GLU A 67 42.05 -11.34 -21.43
N GLN A 68 42.84 -10.82 -20.49
CA GLN A 68 43.75 -11.61 -19.65
C GLN A 68 43.10 -12.12 -18.34
N ASN A 69 41.79 -11.90 -18.13
CA ASN A 69 41.10 -12.20 -16.87
C ASN A 69 41.82 -11.62 -15.63
N SER A 70 42.37 -10.41 -15.76
CA SER A 70 43.11 -9.72 -14.70
C SER A 70 42.59 -8.29 -14.51
N THR A 71 42.96 -7.67 -13.40
CA THR A 71 42.71 -6.25 -13.15
C THR A 71 43.76 -5.38 -13.84
N LEU A 72 43.40 -4.12 -14.14
CA LEU A 72 44.33 -3.15 -14.72
C LEU A 72 45.62 -2.97 -13.88
N THR A 73 45.53 -3.14 -12.56
CA THR A 73 46.65 -3.04 -11.63
C THR A 73 47.61 -4.22 -11.66
N GLU A 74 47.18 -5.36 -12.21
CA GLU A 74 48.01 -6.56 -12.39
C GLU A 74 48.77 -6.57 -13.72
N LEU A 75 48.30 -5.80 -14.72
CA LEU A 75 49.07 -5.54 -15.93
C LEU A 75 50.28 -4.67 -15.61
N ASN A 76 51.42 -4.80 -16.31
CA ASN A 76 52.56 -3.89 -16.12
C ASN A 76 52.64 -2.80 -17.21
N ASP A 77 51.82 -2.91 -18.26
CA ASP A 77 51.95 -2.12 -19.48
C ASP A 77 51.23 -0.75 -19.44
N TYR A 78 50.52 -0.45 -18.35
CA TYR A 78 49.60 0.70 -18.25
C TYR A 78 49.78 1.54 -16.97
N PRO A 79 50.99 2.10 -16.71
CA PRO A 79 51.30 2.79 -15.47
C PRO A 79 50.47 4.08 -15.25
N THR A 80 50.08 4.76 -16.32
CA THR A 80 49.30 6.01 -16.25
C THR A 80 47.89 5.74 -15.74
N GLU A 81 47.19 4.77 -16.33
CA GLU A 81 45.84 4.40 -15.93
C GLU A 81 45.83 3.77 -14.53
N GLN A 82 46.85 2.99 -14.17
CA GLN A 82 46.99 2.46 -12.80
C GLN A 82 47.16 3.56 -11.75
N ALA A 83 47.94 4.59 -12.05
CA ALA A 83 48.16 5.70 -11.15
C ALA A 83 46.84 6.42 -10.80
N ILE A 84 45.89 6.48 -11.74
CA ILE A 84 44.55 7.05 -11.51
C ILE A 84 43.84 6.29 -10.39
N PHE A 85 43.76 4.96 -10.47
CA PHE A 85 43.08 4.14 -9.47
C PHE A 85 43.85 4.07 -8.14
N LYS A 86 45.18 4.01 -8.15
CA LYS A 86 46.02 4.08 -6.94
C LYS A 86 45.82 5.39 -6.19
N LYS A 87 45.75 6.51 -6.91
CA LYS A 87 45.46 7.83 -6.33
C LYS A 87 44.06 7.87 -5.73
N LEU A 88 43.05 7.37 -6.46
CA LEU A 88 41.68 7.29 -5.95
C LEU A 88 41.58 6.42 -4.69
N ALA A 89 42.21 5.26 -4.68
CA ALA A 89 42.25 4.37 -3.52
C ALA A 89 42.91 5.04 -2.30
N THR A 90 44.01 5.77 -2.52
CA THR A 90 44.68 6.54 -1.46
C THR A 90 43.78 7.65 -0.91
N GLN A 91 43.05 8.36 -1.78
CA GLN A 91 42.08 9.37 -1.36
C GLN A 91 40.95 8.77 -0.51
N ILE A 92 40.42 7.61 -0.92
CA ILE A 92 39.38 6.90 -0.15
C ILE A 92 39.94 6.45 1.21
N GLY A 93 41.15 5.89 1.25
CA GLY A 93 41.80 5.42 2.48
C GLY A 93 42.12 6.53 3.48
N ASN A 94 42.35 7.76 3.01
CA ASN A 94 42.61 8.93 3.85
C ASN A 94 41.33 9.59 4.40
N GLY A 95 40.15 9.06 4.05
CA GLY A 95 38.86 9.64 4.40
C GLY A 95 38.33 10.60 3.32
N LEU A 96 37.01 10.60 3.16
CA LEU A 96 36.32 11.37 2.13
C LEU A 96 35.46 12.46 2.77
N THR A 97 35.48 13.65 2.16
CA THR A 97 34.44 14.65 2.42
C THR A 97 33.15 14.19 1.76
N LEU A 98 32.08 14.13 2.55
CA LEU A 98 30.75 13.75 2.06
C LEU A 98 29.88 14.99 1.87
N TYR A 99 29.07 14.97 0.82
CA TYR A 99 28.22 16.05 0.35
C TYR A 99 26.76 15.57 0.30
N LYS A 100 25.84 16.47 0.64
CA LYS A 100 24.41 16.19 0.49
C LYS A 100 24.05 16.03 -0.98
N ALA A 101 23.20 15.06 -1.29
CA ALA A 101 22.68 14.83 -2.63
C ALA A 101 21.70 15.96 -3.02
N LYS A 102 22.04 16.67 -4.10
CA LYS A 102 21.22 17.74 -4.67
C LYS A 102 20.83 17.39 -6.11
N PRO A 103 19.93 16.41 -6.31
CA PRO A 103 19.43 16.09 -7.65
C PRO A 103 18.68 17.29 -8.24
N LEU A 104 18.68 17.36 -9.57
CA LEU A 104 17.93 18.33 -10.36
C LEU A 104 16.59 17.76 -10.81
N GLU A 105 15.61 18.61 -11.11
CA GLU A 105 14.44 18.17 -11.85
C GLU A 105 14.79 17.89 -13.32
N ASP A 106 13.99 17.07 -14.02
CA ASP A 106 14.37 16.53 -15.33
C ASP A 106 14.56 17.65 -16.37
N ASP A 107 13.67 18.66 -16.37
CA ASP A 107 13.79 19.85 -17.22
C ASP A 107 15.05 20.68 -16.90
N GLU A 108 15.39 20.81 -15.62
CA GLU A 108 16.59 21.53 -15.18
C GLU A 108 17.85 20.77 -15.58
N LEU A 109 17.84 19.44 -15.44
CA LEU A 109 18.93 18.57 -15.86
C LEU A 109 19.18 18.73 -17.36
N GLU A 110 18.14 18.73 -18.18
CA GLU A 110 18.26 18.96 -19.62
C GLU A 110 18.89 20.30 -19.95
N GLN A 111 18.40 21.38 -19.34
CA GLN A 111 18.94 22.72 -19.56
C GLN A 111 20.43 22.81 -19.15
N VAL A 112 20.77 22.26 -17.98
CA VAL A 112 22.15 22.24 -17.47
C VAL A 112 23.06 21.42 -18.39
N VAL A 113 22.61 20.24 -18.83
CA VAL A 113 23.41 19.37 -19.68
C VAL A 113 23.56 19.96 -21.08
N LEU A 114 22.52 20.55 -21.66
CA LEU A 114 22.58 21.16 -23.00
C LEU A 114 23.26 22.54 -23.01
N GLY A 115 23.50 23.14 -21.84
CA GLY A 115 24.11 24.47 -21.74
C GLY A 115 23.19 25.60 -22.20
N ILE A 116 21.87 25.35 -22.19
CA ILE A 116 20.85 26.34 -22.54
C ILE A 116 20.67 27.23 -21.32
N LYS A 117 20.92 28.54 -21.44
CA LYS A 117 20.57 29.50 -20.38
C LYS A 117 19.05 29.55 -20.24
N PRO A 118 18.50 29.69 -19.02
CA PRO A 118 17.08 29.92 -18.87
C PRO A 118 16.72 31.16 -19.69
N VAL A 119 15.85 30.99 -20.68
CA VAL A 119 15.14 32.13 -21.26
C VAL A 119 14.21 32.58 -20.14
N GLU A 120 14.40 33.80 -19.63
CA GLU A 120 13.38 34.45 -18.82
C GLU A 120 12.08 34.37 -19.61
N SER A 121 11.16 33.52 -19.18
CA SER A 121 9.82 33.44 -19.73
C SER A 121 9.13 34.76 -19.42
N LYS A 122 9.27 35.74 -20.33
CA LYS A 122 8.29 36.81 -20.43
C LYS A 122 6.97 36.13 -20.75
N GLU A 123 6.06 36.15 -19.79
CA GLU A 123 4.65 35.86 -20.01
C GLU A 123 4.18 36.63 -21.25
N LYS A 124 4.02 35.92 -22.35
CA LYS A 124 3.14 36.31 -23.44
C LYS A 124 2.16 35.18 -23.64
N VAL A 125 1.03 35.35 -22.97
CA VAL A 125 -0.22 34.68 -23.27
C VAL A 125 -0.49 34.83 -24.76
N VAL A 126 -0.36 33.72 -25.49
CA VAL A 126 -1.06 33.52 -26.75
C VAL A 126 -1.77 32.18 -26.58
N GLN A 127 -3.08 32.27 -26.39
CA GLN A 127 -3.98 31.12 -26.33
C GLN A 127 -3.92 30.37 -27.66
N SER A 128 -3.49 29.10 -27.63
CA SER A 128 -3.94 28.11 -28.61
C SER A 128 -4.55 26.94 -27.84
N THR A 129 -5.84 26.76 -28.06
CA THR A 129 -6.71 25.75 -27.48
C THR A 129 -6.26 24.33 -27.84
N THR A 130 -5.65 23.64 -26.89
CA THR A 130 -5.68 22.17 -26.75
C THR A 130 -5.26 21.89 -25.31
N GLU A 131 -6.23 21.58 -24.45
CA GLU A 131 -6.01 21.40 -23.01
C GLU A 131 -5.23 20.10 -22.75
N GLU A 132 -3.90 20.19 -22.71
CA GLU A 132 -3.05 19.24 -22.02
C GLU A 132 -3.25 19.39 -20.51
N ILE A 133 -3.89 18.41 -19.89
CA ILE A 133 -3.89 18.28 -18.43
C ILE A 133 -2.50 17.77 -18.03
N SER A 134 -1.53 18.69 -17.89
CA SER A 134 -0.26 18.38 -17.24
C SER A 134 -0.55 18.17 -15.76
N VAL A 135 -0.46 16.93 -15.28
CA VAL A 135 -0.44 16.64 -13.85
C VAL A 135 0.85 17.23 -13.29
N LYS A 136 0.77 18.47 -12.77
CA LYS A 136 1.84 19.03 -11.95
C LYS A 136 1.90 18.20 -10.68
N THR A 137 3.02 17.54 -10.45
CA THR A 137 3.38 16.71 -9.28
C THR A 137 3.44 17.49 -7.96
N SER A 138 2.85 18.70 -7.88
CA SER A 138 3.08 19.68 -6.82
C SER A 138 2.06 19.67 -5.67
N THR A 139 1.34 18.57 -5.44
CA THR A 139 0.47 18.41 -4.25
C THR A 139 0.83 17.23 -3.36
N ILE A 140 2.05 16.68 -3.49
CA ILE A 140 2.62 15.84 -2.44
C ILE A 140 3.15 16.80 -1.36
N SER A 141 2.55 16.74 -0.17
CA SER A 141 3.03 17.45 1.01
C SER A 141 4.53 17.22 1.17
N LYS A 142 5.30 18.31 1.37
CA LYS A 142 6.73 18.23 1.69
C LYS A 142 6.95 17.20 2.81
N PRO A 143 7.99 16.35 2.74
CA PRO A 143 8.36 15.52 3.88
C PRO A 143 8.67 16.45 5.05
N THR A 144 7.95 16.27 6.16
CA THR A 144 8.28 16.94 7.41
C THR A 144 9.72 16.60 7.79
N THR A 145 10.53 17.63 8.01
CA THR A 145 11.89 17.54 8.54
C THR A 145 11.85 17.22 10.03
N GLU A 146 11.24 16.09 10.40
CA GLU A 146 11.27 15.60 11.78
C GLU A 146 12.36 14.53 11.90
N SER A 147 13.20 14.67 12.93
CA SER A 147 14.29 13.76 13.30
C SER A 147 13.84 12.35 13.70
N ASN A 148 12.58 12.00 13.43
CA ASN A 148 11.89 10.77 13.80
C ASN A 148 11.25 10.10 12.57
N ARG A 149 11.87 10.21 11.38
CA ARG A 149 11.36 9.54 10.17
C ARG A 149 11.25 8.03 10.44
N PRO A 150 10.04 7.45 10.49
CA PRO A 150 9.90 6.01 10.67
C PRO A 150 10.60 5.30 9.50
N PRO A 151 11.17 4.10 9.72
CA PRO A 151 11.73 3.31 8.62
C PRO A 151 10.65 3.12 7.55
N LEU A 152 11.03 3.25 6.26
CA LEU A 152 10.12 3.01 5.15
C LEU A 152 9.60 1.56 5.26
N TYR A 153 8.29 1.40 5.46
CA TYR A 153 7.66 0.09 5.52
C TYR A 153 7.36 -0.38 4.09
N GLY A 154 8.31 -1.08 3.48
CA GLY A 154 8.22 -1.51 2.07
C GLY A 154 8.62 -0.42 1.08
N CYS A 155 8.26 -0.59 -0.19
CA CYS A 155 8.64 0.33 -1.28
C CYS A 155 7.47 0.64 -2.22
N ALA A 156 7.56 1.80 -2.89
CA ALA A 156 6.53 2.28 -3.82
C ALA A 156 6.21 1.26 -4.94
N PHE A 157 7.21 0.59 -5.50
CA PHE A 157 7.00 -0.45 -6.51
C PHE A 157 6.04 -1.53 -6.03
N ASN A 158 6.26 -2.06 -4.82
CA ASN A 158 5.41 -3.11 -4.27
C ASN A 158 4.00 -2.57 -3.97
N GLY A 159 3.89 -1.34 -3.48
CA GLY A 159 2.60 -0.66 -3.27
C GLY A 159 1.81 -0.55 -4.55
N ALA A 160 2.41 0.04 -5.59
CA ALA A 160 1.77 0.21 -6.88
C ALA A 160 1.38 -1.13 -7.51
N ALA A 161 2.25 -2.13 -7.47
CA ALA A 161 1.97 -3.46 -8.04
C ALA A 161 0.81 -4.16 -7.32
N THR A 162 0.83 -4.20 -5.98
CA THR A 162 -0.26 -4.82 -5.20
C THR A 162 -1.59 -4.10 -5.36
N THR A 163 -1.60 -2.81 -5.67
CA THR A 163 -2.82 -2.06 -6.01
C THR A 163 -3.26 -2.34 -7.45
N ALA A 164 -2.36 -2.24 -8.44
CA ALA A 164 -2.68 -2.36 -9.86
C ALA A 164 -3.31 -3.70 -10.24
N ILE A 165 -2.89 -4.80 -9.60
CA ILE A 165 -3.46 -6.14 -9.85
C ILE A 165 -4.95 -6.25 -9.55
N ASN A 166 -5.51 -5.33 -8.74
CA ASN A 166 -6.94 -5.32 -8.44
C ASN A 166 -7.79 -4.81 -9.61
N LEU A 167 -7.17 -4.38 -10.71
CA LEU A 167 -7.82 -4.19 -12.00
C LEU A 167 -7.77 -5.52 -12.77
N LYS A 168 -8.77 -6.38 -12.53
CA LYS A 168 -8.70 -7.84 -12.81
C LYS A 168 -8.59 -8.21 -14.29
N ASP A 169 -9.02 -7.33 -15.19
CA ASP A 169 -9.00 -7.51 -16.64
C ASP A 169 -7.83 -6.75 -17.31
N ALA A 170 -6.98 -6.08 -16.52
CA ALA A 170 -5.71 -5.53 -16.99
C ALA A 170 -4.56 -6.55 -16.87
N LEU A 171 -3.48 -6.35 -17.63
CA LEU A 171 -2.22 -7.04 -17.40
C LEU A 171 -1.20 -6.07 -16.81
N VAL A 172 -0.62 -6.43 -15.67
CA VAL A 172 0.41 -5.63 -15.00
C VAL A 172 1.79 -6.17 -15.35
N ILE A 173 2.69 -5.31 -15.82
CA ILE A 173 4.07 -5.63 -16.16
C ILE A 173 5.00 -4.86 -15.21
N ALA A 174 5.72 -5.60 -14.37
CA ALA A 174 6.82 -5.07 -13.59
C ALA A 174 8.08 -4.98 -14.44
N HIS A 175 8.49 -3.76 -14.78
CA HIS A 175 9.78 -3.51 -15.39
C HIS A 175 10.87 -3.56 -14.31
N SER A 176 11.39 -4.76 -14.09
CA SER A 176 12.22 -5.06 -12.92
C SER A 176 13.07 -6.31 -13.09
N PRO A 177 14.11 -6.47 -12.25
CA PRO A 177 14.75 -7.77 -12.02
C PRO A 177 13.79 -8.76 -11.36
N LYS A 178 14.05 -10.05 -11.54
CA LYS A 178 13.20 -11.15 -11.02
C LYS A 178 12.86 -11.04 -9.53
N ALA A 179 13.80 -10.57 -8.72
CA ALA A 179 13.68 -10.58 -7.26
C ALA A 179 12.51 -9.72 -6.77
N CYS A 180 12.38 -8.48 -7.28
CA CYS A 180 11.29 -7.58 -6.90
C CYS A 180 9.92 -8.19 -7.23
N ALA A 181 9.77 -8.68 -8.47
CA ALA A 181 8.55 -9.34 -8.89
C ALA A 181 8.25 -10.61 -8.07
N PHE A 182 9.26 -11.40 -7.70
CA PHE A 182 9.09 -12.58 -6.86
C PHE A 182 8.54 -12.21 -5.48
N TYR A 183 9.12 -11.22 -4.79
CA TYR A 183 8.62 -10.81 -3.47
C TYR A 183 7.21 -10.21 -3.53
N THR A 184 6.93 -9.41 -4.56
CA THR A 184 5.58 -8.88 -4.81
C THR A 184 4.58 -10.00 -5.07
N TRP A 185 4.93 -11.02 -5.85
CA TRP A 185 4.10 -12.20 -6.05
C TRP A 185 3.84 -12.96 -4.74
N GLN A 186 4.86 -13.12 -3.90
CA GLN A 186 4.68 -13.75 -2.59
C GLN A 186 3.72 -12.94 -1.71
N ASN A 187 3.82 -11.61 -1.73
CA ASN A 187 2.93 -10.71 -1.00
C ASN A 187 1.48 -10.86 -1.50
N ILE A 188 1.25 -10.69 -2.81
CA ILE A 188 -0.07 -10.81 -3.46
C ILE A 188 -0.76 -12.14 -3.10
N THR A 189 -0.02 -13.25 -3.16
CA THR A 189 -0.58 -14.59 -2.96
C THR A 189 -0.63 -15.03 -1.49
N SER A 190 0.01 -14.31 -0.57
CA SER A 190 0.11 -14.68 0.85
C SER A 190 -1.26 -14.76 1.55
N PRO A 191 -2.15 -13.76 1.43
CA PRO A 191 -3.46 -13.80 2.10
C PRO A 191 -4.30 -15.01 1.67
N GLY A 192 -4.36 -15.28 0.35
CA GLY A 192 -5.06 -16.44 -0.21
C GLY A 192 -4.52 -17.77 0.28
N ARG A 193 -3.18 -17.92 0.29
CA ARG A 193 -2.51 -19.12 0.83
C ARG A 193 -2.82 -19.35 2.30
N LYS A 194 -2.71 -18.30 3.12
CA LYS A 194 -3.01 -18.36 4.55
C LYS A 194 -4.47 -18.74 4.81
N ASN A 195 -5.41 -18.21 4.04
CA ASN A 195 -6.83 -18.56 4.17
C ASN A 195 -7.11 -20.03 3.86
N LEU A 196 -6.54 -20.55 2.75
CA LEU A 196 -6.71 -21.96 2.38
C LEU A 196 -6.09 -22.87 3.44
N PHE A 197 -4.87 -22.55 3.88
CA PHE A 197 -4.18 -23.28 4.94
C PHE A 197 -5.00 -23.32 6.25
N ASN A 198 -5.52 -22.17 6.69
CA ASN A 198 -6.34 -22.08 7.91
C ASN A 198 -7.65 -22.88 7.82
N ARG A 199 -8.13 -23.20 6.61
CA ARG A 199 -9.31 -24.04 6.37
C ARG A 199 -8.94 -25.52 6.19
N GLY A 200 -7.68 -25.90 6.35
CA GLY A 200 -7.19 -27.25 6.06
C GLY A 200 -7.24 -27.60 4.58
N ILE A 201 -7.35 -26.61 3.70
CA ILE A 201 -7.45 -26.81 2.25
C ILE A 201 -6.05 -26.70 1.66
N LEU A 202 -5.55 -27.80 1.09
CA LEU A 202 -4.38 -27.78 0.22
C LEU A 202 -4.70 -26.96 -1.03
N MET A 203 -3.75 -26.14 -1.48
CA MET A 203 -3.94 -25.24 -2.61
C MET A 203 -4.44 -26.03 -3.84
N PRO A 204 -5.68 -25.79 -4.32
CA PRO A 204 -6.30 -26.65 -5.32
C PRO A 204 -5.75 -26.42 -6.74
N SER A 205 -5.13 -25.26 -6.99
CA SER A 205 -4.53 -24.88 -8.27
C SER A 205 -3.42 -23.84 -8.08
N ALA A 206 -2.51 -23.73 -9.06
CA ALA A 206 -1.48 -22.70 -9.05
C ALA A 206 -2.13 -21.30 -9.09
N LEU A 207 -1.83 -20.46 -8.10
CA LEU A 207 -2.23 -19.05 -8.09
C LEU A 207 -1.36 -18.28 -9.08
N SER A 208 -1.98 -17.71 -10.12
CA SER A 208 -1.31 -16.86 -11.12
C SER A 208 -2.02 -15.51 -11.24
N PRO A 209 -1.61 -14.47 -10.51
CA PRO A 209 -2.09 -13.11 -10.73
C PRO A 209 -1.83 -12.63 -12.16
N ASN A 210 -2.55 -11.59 -12.58
CA ASN A 210 -2.35 -10.82 -13.81
C ASN A 210 -1.09 -9.94 -13.77
N PHE A 211 0.02 -10.49 -13.26
CA PHE A 211 1.27 -9.78 -12.98
C PHE A 211 2.45 -10.49 -13.63
N GLU A 212 3.17 -9.79 -14.50
CA GLU A 212 4.33 -10.28 -15.23
C GLU A 212 5.57 -9.46 -14.92
N CYS A 213 6.74 -9.98 -15.27
CA CYS A 213 8.01 -9.31 -15.03
C CYS A 213 8.82 -9.31 -16.32
N THR A 214 9.47 -8.19 -16.64
CA THR A 214 10.43 -8.15 -17.74
C THR A 214 11.66 -9.01 -17.47
N ASN A 215 11.92 -9.38 -16.20
CA ASN A 215 13.06 -10.18 -15.77
C ASN A 215 14.39 -9.58 -16.26
N MET A 216 14.67 -8.34 -15.83
CA MET A 216 15.90 -7.64 -16.20
C MET A 216 17.13 -8.42 -15.71
N GLU A 217 18.09 -8.58 -16.62
CA GLU A 217 19.39 -9.20 -16.45
C GLU A 217 20.51 -8.14 -16.45
N GLN A 218 21.74 -8.57 -16.19
CA GLN A 218 22.89 -7.67 -16.13
C GLN A 218 23.08 -6.85 -17.40
N SER A 219 22.81 -7.43 -18.58
CA SER A 219 22.89 -6.70 -19.85
C SER A 219 21.89 -5.54 -19.91
N ASP A 220 20.67 -5.72 -19.41
CA ASP A 220 19.65 -4.68 -19.41
C ASP A 220 20.03 -3.56 -18.44
N VAL A 221 20.65 -3.90 -17.30
CA VAL A 221 21.17 -2.89 -16.35
C VAL A 221 22.30 -2.05 -16.97
N VAL A 222 23.16 -2.67 -17.78
CA VAL A 222 24.31 -1.98 -18.39
C VAL A 222 23.91 -1.16 -19.61
N PHE A 223 23.01 -1.68 -20.45
CA PHE A 223 22.70 -1.10 -21.76
C PHE A 223 21.32 -0.46 -21.85
N GLY A 224 20.47 -0.60 -20.83
CA GLY A 224 19.06 -0.19 -20.83
C GLY A 224 18.12 -1.38 -21.04
N GLY A 225 16.96 -1.35 -20.38
CA GLY A 225 15.97 -2.42 -20.41
C GLY A 225 14.77 -2.16 -21.32
N VAL A 226 14.71 -1.01 -22.00
CA VAL A 226 13.59 -0.57 -22.84
C VAL A 226 13.22 -1.60 -23.91
N ASP A 227 14.18 -2.20 -24.61
CA ASP A 227 13.88 -3.16 -25.68
C ASP A 227 13.26 -4.45 -25.13
N ARG A 228 13.72 -4.90 -23.96
CA ARG A 228 13.11 -6.03 -23.24
C ARG A 228 11.69 -5.69 -22.77
N LEU A 229 11.47 -4.46 -22.32
CA LEU A 229 10.13 -3.96 -21.98
C LEU A 229 9.22 -3.94 -23.21
N LYS A 230 9.67 -3.41 -24.36
CA LYS A 230 8.92 -3.41 -25.62
C LYS A 230 8.52 -4.83 -26.03
N GLN A 231 9.43 -5.80 -25.91
CA GLN A 231 9.12 -7.20 -26.18
C GLN A 231 8.03 -7.72 -25.24
N ALA A 232 8.13 -7.48 -23.93
CA ALA A 232 7.13 -7.90 -22.95
C ALA A 232 5.75 -7.28 -23.23
N VAL A 233 5.70 -5.98 -23.56
CA VAL A 233 4.46 -5.28 -23.93
C VAL A 233 3.86 -5.86 -25.21
N ASN A 234 4.66 -6.17 -26.22
CA ASN A 234 4.16 -6.79 -27.45
C ASN A 234 3.56 -8.18 -27.22
N GLU A 235 4.16 -8.99 -26.34
CA GLU A 235 3.56 -10.28 -25.93
C GLU A 235 2.28 -10.09 -25.11
N ALA A 236 2.23 -9.07 -24.25
CA ALA A 236 1.04 -8.70 -23.50
C ALA A 236 -0.13 -8.29 -24.40
N ILE A 237 0.12 -7.47 -25.43
CA ILE A 237 -0.89 -7.03 -26.41
C ILE A 237 -1.58 -8.24 -27.07
N LYS A 238 -0.83 -9.30 -27.41
CA LYS A 238 -1.38 -10.51 -28.03
C LYS A 238 -2.44 -11.21 -27.17
N ARG A 239 -2.37 -11.04 -25.85
CA ARG A 239 -3.34 -11.61 -24.88
C ARG A 239 -4.64 -10.82 -24.79
N LYS A 240 -4.70 -9.64 -25.41
CA LYS A 240 -5.87 -8.76 -25.48
C LYS A 240 -6.48 -8.44 -24.10
N PRO A 241 -5.68 -7.95 -23.12
CA PRO A 241 -6.25 -7.45 -21.87
C PRO A 241 -7.05 -6.17 -22.12
N SER A 242 -7.84 -5.72 -21.15
CA SER A 242 -8.56 -4.44 -21.21
C SER A 242 -7.66 -3.22 -21.00
N ALA A 243 -6.47 -3.43 -20.43
CA ALA A 243 -5.41 -2.43 -20.25
C ALA A 243 -4.05 -3.12 -20.01
N ILE A 244 -2.95 -2.42 -20.26
CA ILE A 244 -1.61 -2.83 -19.82
C ILE A 244 -1.08 -1.77 -18.86
N ILE A 245 -0.66 -2.19 -17.67
CA ILE A 245 -0.11 -1.30 -16.65
C ILE A 245 1.37 -1.64 -16.48
N ILE A 246 2.26 -0.68 -16.72
CA ILE A 246 3.72 -0.85 -16.63
C ILE A 246 4.20 -0.15 -15.36
N ILE A 247 4.89 -0.87 -14.49
CA ILE A 247 5.39 -0.34 -13.21
C ILE A 247 6.91 -0.46 -13.19
N SER A 248 7.61 0.67 -13.04
CA SER A 248 9.07 0.68 -12.89
C SER A 248 9.51 0.35 -11.48
N SER A 249 10.66 -0.33 -11.40
CA SER A 249 11.37 -0.61 -10.15
C SER A 249 12.63 0.25 -10.02
N CYS A 250 13.30 0.14 -8.87
CA CYS A 250 14.55 0.86 -8.60
C CYS A 250 15.57 0.74 -9.75
N VAL A 251 15.75 -0.46 -10.30
CA VAL A 251 16.78 -0.68 -11.32
C VAL A 251 16.44 0.05 -12.61
N SER A 252 15.21 -0.08 -13.13
CA SER A 252 14.76 0.63 -14.33
C SER A 252 14.78 2.15 -14.14
N GLY A 253 14.37 2.63 -12.96
CA GLY A 253 14.40 4.06 -12.62
C GLY A 253 15.83 4.62 -12.54
N ILE A 254 16.73 3.92 -11.84
CA ILE A 254 18.13 4.33 -11.67
C ILE A 254 18.87 4.40 -13.01
N ILE A 255 18.67 3.43 -13.90
CA ILE A 255 19.36 3.45 -15.20
C ILE A 255 18.75 4.48 -16.17
N GLY A 256 17.58 5.00 -15.84
CA GLY A 256 16.87 6.01 -16.63
C GLY A 256 16.13 5.43 -17.83
N ASP A 257 15.57 4.22 -17.69
CA ASP A 257 14.70 3.65 -18.72
C ASP A 257 13.42 4.49 -18.82
N ASP A 258 13.19 5.08 -20.00
CA ASP A 258 11.97 5.83 -20.27
C ASP A 258 10.81 4.87 -20.54
N ILE A 259 10.08 4.49 -19.49
CA ILE A 259 8.89 3.65 -19.66
C ILE A 259 7.73 4.40 -20.31
N LYS A 260 7.69 5.73 -20.23
CA LYS A 260 6.57 6.56 -20.69
C LYS A 260 6.42 6.50 -22.21
N GLN A 261 7.52 6.32 -22.95
CA GLN A 261 7.48 6.10 -24.39
C GLN A 261 6.56 4.92 -24.80
N LEU A 262 6.33 3.93 -23.91
CA LEU A 262 5.43 2.81 -24.20
C LEU A 262 3.95 3.22 -24.24
N GLU A 263 3.58 4.37 -23.65
CA GLU A 263 2.22 4.91 -23.76
C GLU A 263 1.88 5.31 -25.20
N GLU A 264 2.87 5.53 -26.09
CA GLU A 264 2.64 5.81 -27.52
C GLU A 264 2.02 4.61 -28.26
N LEU A 265 2.19 3.40 -27.73
CA LEU A 265 1.56 2.18 -28.26
C LEU A 265 0.09 2.02 -27.79
N SER A 266 -0.39 2.93 -26.94
CA SER A 266 -1.75 2.91 -26.40
C SER A 266 -2.78 3.19 -27.49
N THR A 267 -3.94 2.52 -27.38
CA THR A 267 -5.11 2.77 -28.24
C THR A 267 -6.35 3.02 -27.38
N ASN A 268 -7.45 3.48 -27.98
CA ASN A 268 -8.71 3.69 -27.26
C ASN A 268 -9.24 2.40 -26.61
N ASP A 269 -9.02 1.27 -27.27
CA ASP A 269 -9.48 -0.05 -26.81
C ASP A 269 -8.48 -0.73 -25.87
N LEU A 270 -7.20 -0.36 -25.95
CA LEU A 270 -6.12 -0.89 -25.14
C LEU A 270 -5.26 0.25 -24.55
N PRO A 271 -5.69 0.84 -23.42
CA PRO A 271 -4.87 1.81 -22.70
C PRO A 271 -3.59 1.16 -22.17
N ILE A 272 -2.44 1.76 -22.49
CA ILE A 272 -1.14 1.43 -21.90
C ILE A 272 -0.78 2.54 -20.93
N ILE A 273 -0.63 2.19 -19.66
CA ILE A 273 -0.49 3.15 -18.55
C ILE A 273 0.82 2.87 -17.83
N THR A 274 1.62 3.91 -17.62
CA THR A 274 2.89 3.80 -16.90
C THR A 274 2.78 4.37 -15.49
N ILE A 275 3.38 3.68 -14.52
CA ILE A 275 3.42 4.08 -13.11
C ILE A 275 4.90 4.11 -12.69
N PRO A 276 5.51 5.30 -12.58
CA PRO A 276 6.92 5.45 -12.21
C PRO A 276 7.10 5.25 -10.69
N ALA A 277 7.01 4.00 -10.23
CA ALA A 277 7.00 3.63 -8.81
C ALA A 277 8.36 3.16 -8.30
N ASP A 278 9.44 3.80 -8.74
CA ASP A 278 10.81 3.43 -8.40
C ASP A 278 10.99 3.41 -6.88
N GLY A 279 11.28 2.24 -6.31
CA GLY A 279 11.19 2.02 -4.86
C GLY A 279 12.19 2.82 -4.01
N ASP A 280 13.23 3.38 -4.61
CA ASP A 280 14.24 4.22 -3.97
C ASP A 280 13.96 5.72 -4.16
N ILE A 281 13.07 6.10 -5.10
CA ILE A 281 12.76 7.50 -5.45
C ILE A 281 11.33 7.87 -5.03
N ALA A 282 10.35 7.04 -5.41
CA ALA A 282 8.92 7.34 -5.31
C ALA A 282 8.33 7.16 -3.90
N GLY A 283 9.10 6.63 -2.93
CA GLY A 283 8.71 6.54 -1.53
C GLY A 283 8.39 5.12 -1.05
N ASP A 284 7.65 5.03 0.04
CA ASP A 284 7.29 3.76 0.67
C ASP A 284 6.10 3.07 -0.02
N TYR A 285 5.66 1.97 0.59
CA TYR A 285 4.53 1.18 0.11
C TYR A 285 3.23 2.01 -0.03
N MET A 286 2.91 2.92 0.91
CA MET A 286 1.70 3.73 0.84
C MET A 286 1.78 4.78 -0.27
N GLU A 287 2.96 5.38 -0.49
CA GLU A 287 3.16 6.28 -1.64
C GLU A 287 2.95 5.57 -2.98
N GLY A 288 3.40 4.32 -3.09
CA GLY A 288 3.13 3.47 -4.24
C GLY A 288 1.64 3.22 -4.50
N ILE A 289 0.87 2.95 -3.44
CA ILE A 289 -0.59 2.78 -3.53
C ILE A 289 -1.22 4.07 -4.05
N LYS A 290 -0.91 5.21 -3.43
CA LYS A 290 -1.46 6.52 -3.81
C LYS A 290 -1.14 6.87 -5.25
N LEU A 291 0.14 6.71 -5.63
CA LEU A 291 0.59 6.96 -7.00
C LEU A 291 -0.21 6.10 -8.00
N CYS A 292 -0.39 4.81 -7.71
CA CYS A 292 -1.18 3.92 -8.55
C CYS A 292 -2.66 4.35 -8.64
N MET A 293 -3.28 4.66 -7.49
CA MET A 293 -4.68 5.09 -7.43
C MET A 293 -4.92 6.36 -8.24
N HIS A 294 -4.09 7.39 -8.04
CA HIS A 294 -4.19 8.64 -8.78
C HIS A 294 -3.96 8.44 -10.27
N THR A 295 -2.90 7.74 -10.67
CA THR A 295 -2.59 7.50 -12.08
C THR A 295 -3.70 6.75 -12.80
N LEU A 296 -4.22 5.67 -12.22
CA LEU A 296 -5.29 4.89 -12.82
C LEU A 296 -6.61 5.67 -12.87
N ALA A 297 -6.94 6.45 -11.83
CA ALA A 297 -8.10 7.34 -11.85
C ALA A 297 -7.99 8.35 -13.00
N THR A 298 -6.86 9.07 -13.09
CA THR A 298 -6.63 10.09 -14.11
C THR A 298 -6.66 9.52 -15.53
N LYS A 299 -6.09 8.32 -15.73
CA LYS A 299 -5.94 7.73 -17.07
C LYS A 299 -7.18 6.97 -17.54
N LEU A 300 -8.01 6.44 -16.63
CA LEU A 300 -9.12 5.55 -17.00
C LEU A 300 -10.51 6.14 -16.75
N ILE A 301 -10.71 7.00 -15.74
CA ILE A 301 -12.04 7.58 -15.48
C ILE A 301 -12.41 8.49 -16.66
N ASN A 302 -13.59 8.27 -17.24
CA ASN A 302 -14.11 9.13 -18.29
C ASN A 302 -14.87 10.34 -17.68
N PRO A 303 -14.33 11.57 -17.77
CA PRO A 303 -14.94 12.76 -17.15
C PRO A 303 -16.25 13.21 -17.82
N GLN A 304 -16.57 12.68 -19.01
CA GLN A 304 -17.79 13.05 -19.75
C GLN A 304 -19.04 12.32 -19.25
N ILE A 305 -18.87 11.27 -18.44
CA ILE A 305 -19.98 10.51 -17.88
C ILE A 305 -20.65 11.31 -16.77
N LYS A 306 -21.99 11.34 -16.81
CA LYS A 306 -22.80 11.97 -15.77
C LYS A 306 -23.44 10.92 -14.85
N PRO A 307 -23.58 11.22 -13.55
CA PRO A 307 -24.20 10.30 -12.62
C PRO A 307 -25.64 9.95 -12.99
N LYS A 308 -26.03 8.67 -12.84
CA LYS A 308 -27.36 8.18 -13.17
C LYS A 308 -27.75 6.95 -12.34
N GLY A 309 -29.03 6.91 -11.95
CA GLY A 309 -29.65 5.74 -11.32
C GLY A 309 -29.24 5.56 -9.86
N LYS A 310 -29.64 4.43 -9.28
CA LYS A 310 -29.33 4.07 -7.89
C LYS A 310 -28.07 3.24 -7.86
N SER A 311 -26.92 3.89 -7.74
CA SER A 311 -25.65 3.18 -7.65
C SER A 311 -24.63 3.89 -6.78
N ILE A 312 -23.70 3.11 -6.22
CA ILE A 312 -22.62 3.59 -5.39
C ILE A 312 -21.27 3.12 -5.91
N ASN A 313 -20.22 3.88 -5.62
CA ASN A 313 -18.84 3.38 -5.66
C ASN A 313 -18.34 3.15 -4.24
N ILE A 314 -17.45 2.17 -4.07
CA ILE A 314 -16.73 1.89 -2.83
C ILE A 314 -15.25 2.18 -3.07
N ILE A 315 -14.62 2.98 -2.19
CA ILE A 315 -13.28 3.52 -2.40
C ILE A 315 -12.40 3.26 -1.17
N GLY A 316 -11.16 2.86 -1.40
CA GLY A 316 -10.17 2.71 -0.33
C GLY A 316 -10.25 1.39 0.43
N GLU A 317 -10.81 0.35 -0.18
CA GLU A 317 -10.78 -1.00 0.41
C GLU A 317 -9.33 -1.50 0.49
N ALA A 318 -8.95 -2.07 1.64
CA ALA A 318 -7.58 -2.55 1.85
C ALA A 318 -7.34 -3.90 1.14
N GLY A 319 -6.70 -3.88 -0.02
CA GLY A 319 -6.44 -5.08 -0.85
C GLY A 319 -5.55 -6.15 -0.21
N VAL A 320 -4.73 -5.81 0.79
CA VAL A 320 -3.93 -6.77 1.59
C VAL A 320 -4.75 -7.49 2.67
N SER A 321 -6.01 -7.11 2.88
CA SER A 321 -6.89 -7.71 3.88
C SER A 321 -7.79 -8.78 3.28
N ASN A 322 -8.05 -9.85 4.05
CA ASN A 322 -9.00 -10.91 3.67
C ASN A 322 -10.47 -10.46 3.68
N ASN A 323 -10.73 -9.19 3.95
CA ASN A 323 -12.06 -8.66 4.14
C ASN A 323 -12.69 -8.19 2.83
N LEU A 324 -11.93 -7.93 1.77
CA LEU A 324 -12.44 -7.37 0.52
C LEU A 324 -13.65 -8.15 -0.01
N GLU A 325 -13.47 -9.44 -0.33
CA GLU A 325 -14.54 -10.28 -0.86
C GLU A 325 -15.61 -10.63 0.21
N THR A 326 -15.20 -10.74 1.48
CA THR A 326 -16.15 -11.00 2.57
C THR A 326 -17.12 -9.83 2.77
N ASN A 327 -16.60 -8.60 2.74
CA ASN A 327 -17.39 -7.37 2.85
C ASN A 327 -18.33 -7.24 1.66
N TYR A 328 -17.87 -7.54 0.44
CA TYR A 328 -18.73 -7.51 -0.74
C TYR A 328 -19.91 -8.48 -0.63
N ARG A 329 -19.68 -9.71 -0.14
CA ARG A 329 -20.76 -10.70 0.11
C ARG A 329 -21.78 -10.25 1.15
N ILE A 330 -21.38 -9.38 2.08
CA ILE A 330 -22.26 -8.80 3.09
C ILE A 330 -23.04 -7.60 2.50
N LEU A 331 -22.37 -6.72 1.75
CA LEU A 331 -22.99 -5.54 1.14
C LEU A 331 -23.99 -5.90 0.04
N LYS A 332 -23.63 -6.86 -0.82
CA LYS A 332 -24.38 -7.16 -2.04
C LYS A 332 -25.87 -7.48 -1.77
N PRO A 333 -26.23 -8.36 -0.81
CA PRO A 333 -27.63 -8.59 -0.45
C PRO A 333 -28.38 -7.34 0.03
N TRP A 334 -27.73 -6.44 0.80
CA TRP A 334 -28.36 -5.20 1.26
C TRP A 334 -28.62 -4.25 0.10
N MET A 335 -27.62 -4.10 -0.78
CA MET A 335 -27.74 -3.27 -1.98
C MET A 335 -28.84 -3.80 -2.89
N ASP A 336 -28.91 -5.12 -3.11
CA ASP A 336 -29.97 -5.76 -3.89
C ASP A 336 -31.36 -5.54 -3.28
N ALA A 337 -31.50 -5.71 -1.97
CA ALA A 337 -32.77 -5.50 -1.26
C ALA A 337 -33.26 -4.04 -1.34
N MET A 338 -32.32 -3.08 -1.41
CA MET A 338 -32.60 -1.65 -1.57
C MET A 338 -32.70 -1.21 -3.03
N GLY A 339 -32.41 -2.08 -3.99
CA GLY A 339 -32.36 -1.75 -5.42
C GLY A 339 -31.22 -0.80 -5.79
N ILE A 340 -30.12 -0.84 -5.05
CA ILE A 340 -28.90 -0.06 -5.27
C ILE A 340 -27.87 -0.97 -5.95
N HIS A 341 -27.20 -0.46 -6.98
CA HIS A 341 -26.12 -1.18 -7.67
C HIS A 341 -24.74 -0.73 -7.16
N ILE A 342 -23.83 -1.66 -6.89
CA ILE A 342 -22.41 -1.33 -6.66
C ILE A 342 -21.75 -1.23 -8.04
N ASN A 343 -21.50 0.00 -8.49
CA ASN A 343 -20.97 0.30 -9.83
C ASN A 343 -19.47 0.00 -9.92
N CYS A 344 -18.68 0.53 -9.00
CA CYS A 344 -17.24 0.34 -8.99
C CYS A 344 -16.73 0.18 -7.55
N ARG A 345 -15.94 -0.87 -7.33
CA ARG A 345 -15.09 -1.02 -6.14
C ARG A 345 -13.70 -0.54 -6.52
N PHE A 346 -13.44 0.76 -6.34
CA PHE A 346 -12.26 1.43 -6.89
C PHE A 346 -10.97 0.72 -6.46
N LEU A 347 -10.37 -0.01 -7.40
CA LEU A 347 -9.19 -0.84 -7.23
C LEU A 347 -9.31 -1.89 -6.09
N GLY A 348 -10.53 -2.42 -5.92
CA GLY A 348 -10.88 -3.56 -5.07
C GLY A 348 -11.63 -4.63 -5.88
N GLU A 349 -10.92 -5.28 -6.81
CA GLU A 349 -11.45 -6.23 -7.82
C GLU A 349 -12.32 -5.59 -8.93
N ALA A 350 -12.01 -4.35 -9.31
CA ALA A 350 -12.64 -3.67 -10.43
C ALA A 350 -12.17 -4.19 -11.80
N THR A 351 -12.99 -3.94 -12.83
CA THR A 351 -12.62 -3.99 -14.24
C THR A 351 -12.27 -2.59 -14.77
N CYS A 352 -11.54 -2.55 -15.88
CA CYS A 352 -11.28 -1.33 -16.64
C CYS A 352 -12.60 -0.65 -17.04
N ASN A 353 -13.64 -1.42 -17.37
CA ASN A 353 -14.94 -0.87 -17.73
C ASN A 353 -15.66 -0.22 -16.54
N GLU A 354 -15.66 -0.85 -15.36
CA GLU A 354 -16.24 -0.26 -14.14
C GLU A 354 -15.51 1.04 -13.76
N LEU A 355 -14.18 1.08 -13.92
CA LEU A 355 -13.39 2.28 -13.65
C LEU A 355 -13.62 3.39 -14.70
N LYS A 356 -13.73 3.04 -15.99
CA LYS A 356 -14.14 3.99 -17.06
C LYS A 356 -15.50 4.61 -16.76
N ASN A 357 -16.43 3.81 -16.22
CA ASN A 357 -17.78 4.20 -15.83
C ASN A 357 -17.90 4.63 -14.35
N PHE A 358 -16.80 4.99 -13.70
CA PHE A 358 -16.80 5.35 -12.28
C PHE A 358 -17.82 6.47 -11.97
N LEU A 359 -17.93 7.48 -12.84
CA LEU A 359 -18.84 8.62 -12.65
C LEU A 359 -20.32 8.31 -12.91
N VAL A 360 -20.69 7.07 -13.28
CA VAL A 360 -22.10 6.65 -13.35
C VAL A 360 -22.75 6.69 -11.97
N ALA A 361 -21.99 6.36 -10.91
CA ALA A 361 -22.52 6.35 -9.55
C ALA A 361 -22.64 7.76 -8.97
N PRO A 362 -23.84 8.20 -8.54
CA PRO A 362 -24.03 9.51 -7.92
C PRO A 362 -23.48 9.63 -6.50
N LEU A 363 -23.18 8.52 -5.83
CA LEU A 363 -22.69 8.51 -4.46
C LEU A 363 -21.45 7.63 -4.31
N ASN A 364 -20.47 8.14 -3.58
CA ASN A 364 -19.23 7.45 -3.28
C ASN A 364 -19.13 7.17 -1.77
N VAL A 365 -18.66 5.98 -1.40
CA VAL A 365 -18.52 5.56 -0.01
C VAL A 365 -17.06 5.15 0.25
N LEU A 366 -16.47 5.71 1.30
CA LEU A 366 -15.14 5.32 1.73
C LEU A 366 -15.20 4.02 2.54
N ALA A 367 -14.20 3.15 2.38
CA ALA A 367 -14.10 1.92 3.15
C ALA A 367 -13.60 2.14 4.58
N SER A 368 -12.81 3.19 4.82
CA SER A 368 -12.26 3.53 6.14
C SER A 368 -11.98 5.02 6.27
N ASP A 369 -11.95 5.52 7.51
CA ASP A 369 -11.64 6.93 7.81
C ASP A 369 -10.15 7.12 8.09
N SER A 370 -9.31 6.71 7.14
CA SER A 370 -7.87 6.95 7.18
C SER A 370 -7.49 8.28 6.53
N PRO A 371 -6.36 8.91 6.91
CA PRO A 371 -5.85 10.10 6.23
C PRO A 371 -5.75 9.93 4.72
N ASP A 372 -5.30 8.76 4.24
CA ASP A 372 -5.17 8.49 2.81
C ASP A 372 -6.53 8.39 2.11
N CYS A 373 -7.54 7.76 2.73
CA CYS A 373 -8.89 7.72 2.18
C CYS A 373 -9.54 9.11 2.13
N ARG A 374 -9.33 9.95 3.16
CA ARG A 374 -9.81 11.34 3.16
C ARG A 374 -9.14 12.18 2.08
N ASN A 375 -7.83 12.05 1.91
CA ASN A 375 -7.09 12.73 0.84
C ASN A 375 -7.59 12.30 -0.55
N LEU A 376 -7.84 11.00 -0.75
CA LEU A 376 -8.37 10.48 -2.00
C LEU A 376 -9.78 11.00 -2.28
N ARG A 377 -10.66 11.06 -1.26
CA ARG A 377 -11.98 11.69 -1.36
C ARG A 377 -11.86 13.12 -1.82
N ASP A 378 -11.08 13.94 -1.11
CA ASP A 378 -10.97 15.37 -1.38
C ASP A 378 -10.42 15.61 -2.79
N TRP A 379 -9.47 14.77 -3.24
CA TRP A 379 -8.97 14.80 -4.62
C TRP A 379 -10.03 14.40 -5.65
N LEU A 380 -10.80 13.32 -5.43
CA LEU A 380 -11.85 12.88 -6.35
C LEU A 380 -12.98 13.92 -6.44
N SER A 381 -13.42 14.48 -5.30
CA SER A 381 -14.40 15.55 -5.27
C SER A 381 -13.92 16.80 -6.01
N LYS A 382 -12.65 17.18 -5.87
CA LYS A 382 -12.08 18.34 -6.56
C LYS A 382 -11.94 18.14 -8.07
N ASN A 383 -11.52 16.97 -8.53
CA ASN A 383 -11.21 16.74 -9.94
C ASN A 383 -12.40 16.23 -10.77
N TYR A 384 -13.39 15.60 -10.13
CA TYR A 384 -14.52 14.96 -10.82
C TYR A 384 -15.89 15.34 -10.25
N GLU A 385 -15.97 16.32 -9.35
CA GLU A 385 -17.22 16.77 -8.71
C GLU A 385 -17.99 15.64 -8.02
N CYS A 386 -17.28 14.63 -7.52
CA CYS A 386 -17.87 13.47 -6.86
C CYS A 386 -18.48 13.83 -5.49
N THR A 387 -19.71 13.40 -5.27
CA THR A 387 -20.38 13.43 -3.96
C THR A 387 -20.02 12.19 -3.15
N PHE A 388 -19.70 12.40 -1.87
CA PHE A 388 -19.40 11.34 -0.92
C PHE A 388 -20.41 11.32 0.22
N MET A 389 -20.63 10.13 0.76
CA MET A 389 -21.30 9.98 2.04
C MET A 389 -20.34 10.34 3.18
N ASP A 390 -20.87 10.93 4.26
CA ASP A 390 -20.08 11.28 5.43
C ASP A 390 -19.56 10.02 6.16
N GLU A 391 -20.37 8.96 6.19
CA GLU A 391 -19.99 7.68 6.79
C GLU A 391 -19.17 6.79 5.86
N VAL A 392 -18.24 6.09 6.48
CA VAL A 392 -17.49 4.98 5.88
C VAL A 392 -18.29 3.69 5.94
N LEU A 393 -17.79 2.60 5.33
CA LEU A 393 -18.41 1.28 5.47
C LEU A 393 -18.61 0.90 6.95
N PRO A 394 -19.82 0.46 7.33
CA PRO A 394 -20.21 0.40 8.73
C PRO A 394 -19.70 -0.85 9.42
N ILE A 395 -19.30 -0.73 10.69
CA ILE A 395 -18.82 -1.85 11.50
C ILE A 395 -19.67 -1.92 12.76
N GLY A 396 -20.36 -3.04 12.99
CA GLY A 396 -21.25 -3.20 14.14
C GLY A 396 -22.69 -2.81 13.86
N PHE A 397 -23.58 -3.10 14.81
CA PHE A 397 -25.02 -3.04 14.60
C PHE A 397 -25.54 -1.61 14.37
N GLU A 398 -25.23 -0.69 15.28
CA GLU A 398 -25.76 0.68 15.25
C GLU A 398 -25.22 1.46 14.05
N ASP A 399 -23.92 1.36 13.78
CA ASP A 399 -23.31 1.97 12.59
C ASP A 399 -23.93 1.44 11.30
N THR A 400 -24.20 0.13 11.22
CA THR A 400 -24.81 -0.47 10.01
C THR A 400 -26.23 -0.02 9.80
N LYS A 401 -27.02 0.06 10.89
CA LYS A 401 -28.37 0.62 10.86
C LYS A 401 -28.38 2.06 10.36
N ASN A 402 -27.56 2.92 10.95
CA ASN A 402 -27.49 4.34 10.58
C ASN A 402 -27.01 4.53 9.13
N TRP A 403 -26.02 3.74 8.71
CA TRP A 403 -25.51 3.75 7.35
C TRP A 403 -26.56 3.35 6.31
N LEU A 404 -27.35 2.30 6.58
CA LEU A 404 -28.45 1.88 5.70
C LEU A 404 -29.60 2.88 5.64
N LEU A 405 -29.92 3.54 6.76
CA LEU A 405 -30.92 4.62 6.79
C LEU A 405 -30.48 5.80 5.94
N LYS A 406 -29.21 6.22 6.04
CA LYS A 406 -28.66 7.31 5.22
C LYS A 406 -28.64 7.01 3.73
N LEU A 407 -28.29 5.78 3.34
CA LEU A 407 -28.45 5.35 1.95
C LEU A 407 -29.92 5.31 1.53
N GLY A 408 -30.80 4.88 2.44
CA GLY A 408 -32.24 4.88 2.27
C GLY A 408 -32.78 6.28 1.97
N GLU A 409 -32.34 7.28 2.73
CA GLU A 409 -32.68 8.69 2.53
C GLU A 409 -32.12 9.23 1.21
N PHE A 410 -30.86 8.97 0.89
CA PHE A 410 -30.24 9.49 -0.34
C PHE A 410 -30.90 8.96 -1.62
N PHE A 411 -31.32 7.70 -1.64
CA PHE A 411 -31.89 7.04 -2.83
C PHE A 411 -33.41 6.86 -2.79
N ASP A 412 -34.11 7.52 -1.86
CA ASP A 412 -35.56 7.38 -1.65
C ASP A 412 -36.01 5.90 -1.52
N CYS A 413 -35.31 5.15 -0.67
CA CYS A 413 -35.58 3.73 -0.38
C CYS A 413 -35.55 3.41 1.13
N THR A 414 -35.87 4.38 1.98
CA THR A 414 -35.94 4.24 3.44
C THR A 414 -36.86 3.10 3.90
N ASN A 415 -37.96 2.82 3.16
CA ASN A 415 -38.85 1.71 3.47
C ASN A 415 -38.17 0.34 3.33
N GLN A 416 -37.35 0.17 2.29
CA GLN A 416 -36.57 -1.04 2.07
C GLN A 416 -35.48 -1.17 3.13
N ALA A 417 -34.80 -0.07 3.46
CA ALA A 417 -33.81 -0.03 4.55
C ALA A 417 -34.44 -0.46 5.89
N ASN A 418 -35.58 0.12 6.27
CA ASN A 418 -36.27 -0.21 7.51
C ASN A 418 -36.70 -1.69 7.59
N LYS A 419 -37.19 -2.26 6.48
CA LYS A 419 -37.55 -3.69 6.43
C LYS A 419 -36.33 -4.59 6.62
N LEU A 420 -35.22 -4.25 5.97
CA LEU A 420 -33.96 -4.97 6.12
C LEU A 420 -33.45 -4.89 7.57
N ILE A 421 -33.38 -3.68 8.13
CA ILE A 421 -32.94 -3.43 9.50
C ILE A 421 -33.78 -4.22 10.50
N ALA A 422 -35.11 -4.19 10.39
CA ALA A 422 -35.99 -4.92 11.31
C ALA A 422 -35.76 -6.44 11.28
N ASN A 423 -35.49 -7.01 10.09
CA ASN A 423 -35.18 -8.43 9.94
C ASN A 423 -33.82 -8.79 10.58
N GLU A 424 -32.80 -7.95 10.37
CA GLU A 424 -31.47 -8.16 10.95
C GLU A 424 -31.45 -7.90 12.46
N GLU A 425 -32.25 -6.96 12.97
CA GLU A 425 -32.39 -6.65 14.40
C GLU A 425 -32.96 -7.83 15.19
N ALA A 426 -33.99 -8.50 14.65
CA ALA A 426 -34.56 -9.69 15.28
C ALA A 426 -33.54 -10.83 15.37
N GLN A 427 -32.75 -11.05 14.31
CA GLN A 427 -31.69 -12.06 14.28
C GLN A 427 -30.53 -11.71 15.21
N TYR A 428 -30.10 -10.44 15.21
CA TYR A 428 -29.05 -9.94 16.09
C TYR A 428 -29.42 -10.12 17.56
N THR A 429 -30.63 -9.69 17.95
CA THR A 429 -31.13 -9.83 19.32
C THR A 429 -31.17 -11.28 19.75
N LYS A 430 -31.67 -12.18 18.89
CA LYS A 430 -31.68 -13.62 19.15
C LYS A 430 -30.27 -14.17 19.40
N ARG A 431 -29.30 -13.84 18.54
CA ARG A 431 -27.91 -14.31 18.69
C ARG A 431 -27.26 -13.79 19.97
N ILE A 432 -27.56 -12.55 20.38
CA ILE A 432 -27.11 -12.02 21.68
C ILE A 432 -27.69 -12.85 22.83
N GLU A 433 -28.99 -13.12 22.83
CA GLU A 433 -29.63 -13.95 23.87
C GLU A 433 -29.06 -15.38 23.91
N ASP A 434 -28.78 -15.98 22.75
CA ASP A 434 -28.18 -17.32 22.65
C ASP A 434 -26.74 -17.35 23.22
N LEU A 435 -26.01 -16.22 23.21
CA LEU A 435 -24.65 -16.11 23.74
C LEU A 435 -24.60 -15.85 25.26
N LYS A 436 -25.62 -15.21 25.84
CA LYS A 436 -25.67 -14.84 27.26
C LYS A 436 -25.39 -16.01 28.22
N PRO A 437 -25.96 -17.23 28.05
CA PRO A 437 -25.71 -18.34 28.96
C PRO A 437 -24.25 -18.75 29.10
N TYR A 438 -23.43 -18.50 28.07
CA TYR A 438 -22.03 -18.91 28.02
C TYR A 438 -21.06 -17.81 28.46
N LEU A 439 -21.42 -16.55 28.20
CA LEU A 439 -20.49 -15.42 28.29
C LEU A 439 -20.86 -14.37 29.33
N LYS A 440 -22.09 -14.37 29.86
CA LYS A 440 -22.50 -13.39 30.87
C LYS A 440 -21.63 -13.48 32.13
N GLY A 441 -21.16 -12.33 32.61
CA GLY A 441 -20.28 -12.20 33.78
C GLY A 441 -18.82 -12.54 33.52
N LYS A 442 -18.43 -12.88 32.28
CA LYS A 442 -17.03 -13.10 31.91
C LYS A 442 -16.28 -11.77 31.87
N ARG A 443 -14.99 -11.81 32.21
CA ARG A 443 -14.10 -10.64 32.28
C ARG A 443 -13.24 -10.56 31.02
N LEU A 444 -13.31 -9.43 30.31
CA LEU A 444 -12.62 -9.19 29.03
C LEU A 444 -11.48 -8.18 29.18
N PHE A 445 -10.30 -8.58 28.76
CA PHE A 445 -9.10 -7.74 28.64
C PHE A 445 -8.82 -7.46 27.15
N ILE A 446 -8.70 -6.18 26.78
CA ILE A 446 -8.51 -5.76 25.39
C ILE A 446 -7.14 -5.11 25.23
N THR A 447 -6.40 -5.52 24.19
CA THR A 447 -5.28 -4.74 23.64
C THR A 447 -5.57 -4.46 22.17
N THR A 448 -5.46 -3.20 21.76
CA THR A 448 -5.87 -2.78 20.43
C THR A 448 -4.98 -1.68 19.85
N ILE A 449 -4.63 -1.81 18.57
CA ILE A 449 -4.13 -0.71 17.73
C ILE A 449 -5.27 0.09 17.09
N ASN A 450 -6.50 -0.44 17.13
CA ASN A 450 -7.64 0.16 16.43
C ASN A 450 -8.12 1.39 17.17
N THR A 451 -8.44 2.43 16.42
CA THR A 451 -8.92 3.70 16.94
C THR A 451 -10.42 3.73 17.20
N ASN A 452 -11.17 2.65 16.94
CA ASN A 452 -12.60 2.50 17.27
C ASN A 452 -12.94 1.02 17.57
N MET A 453 -13.55 0.77 18.73
CA MET A 453 -13.94 -0.55 19.24
C MET A 453 -15.42 -0.63 19.62
N ASP A 454 -16.24 0.41 19.38
CA ASP A 454 -17.66 0.42 19.81
C ASP A 454 -18.46 -0.77 19.26
N TRP A 455 -18.16 -1.18 18.02
CA TRP A 455 -18.74 -2.37 17.38
C TRP A 455 -18.59 -3.69 18.17
N LEU A 456 -17.54 -3.80 19.01
CA LEU A 456 -17.34 -4.91 19.92
C LEU A 456 -17.85 -4.59 21.31
N LEU A 457 -17.59 -3.37 21.81
CA LEU A 457 -18.00 -2.92 23.15
C LEU A 457 -19.52 -3.00 23.33
N ASP A 458 -20.30 -2.64 22.32
CA ASP A 458 -21.75 -2.75 22.34
C ASP A 458 -22.21 -4.20 22.46
N VAL A 459 -21.56 -5.13 21.75
CA VAL A 459 -21.90 -6.57 21.80
C VAL A 459 -21.61 -7.13 23.19
N VAL A 460 -20.42 -6.85 23.73
CA VAL A 460 -20.00 -7.40 25.03
C VAL A 460 -20.85 -6.83 26.16
N GLN A 461 -21.23 -5.55 26.10
CA GLN A 461 -22.16 -4.93 27.05
C GLN A 461 -23.55 -5.57 26.98
N ASN A 462 -24.09 -5.79 25.77
CA ASN A 462 -25.40 -6.41 25.58
C ASN A 462 -25.46 -7.88 26.05
N ILE A 463 -24.36 -8.61 25.92
CA ILE A 463 -24.21 -9.98 26.48
C ILE A 463 -24.04 -9.94 28.01
N GLY A 464 -23.47 -8.87 28.55
CA GLY A 464 -23.16 -8.72 29.98
C GLY A 464 -21.78 -9.26 30.35
N ILE A 465 -20.81 -9.12 29.45
CA ILE A 465 -19.38 -9.34 29.71
C ILE A 465 -18.82 -8.06 30.36
N GLU A 466 -18.00 -8.21 31.39
CA GLU A 466 -17.33 -7.12 32.09
C GLU A 466 -16.01 -6.79 31.41
N VAL A 467 -15.89 -5.59 30.83
CA VAL A 467 -14.62 -5.11 30.25
C VAL A 467 -13.73 -4.55 31.36
N VAL A 468 -12.70 -5.31 31.74
CA VAL A 468 -11.86 -4.98 32.91
C VAL A 468 -10.70 -4.03 32.57
N PHE A 469 -10.24 -4.04 31.31
CA PHE A 469 -9.13 -3.21 30.86
C PHE A 469 -9.08 -3.08 29.34
N ILE A 470 -8.69 -1.90 28.85
CA ILE A 470 -8.41 -1.61 27.45
C ILE A 470 -7.04 -0.93 27.33
N GLY A 471 -6.04 -1.65 26.80
CA GLY A 471 -4.72 -1.12 26.49
C GLY A 471 -4.60 -0.72 25.02
N VAL A 472 -4.22 0.52 24.75
CA VAL A 472 -4.07 1.05 23.38
C VAL A 472 -2.61 1.02 22.96
N LEU A 473 -2.35 0.34 21.84
CA LEU A 473 -1.03 0.22 21.23
C LEU A 473 -0.83 1.35 20.21
N ASN A 474 -0.52 2.56 20.70
CA ASN A 474 -0.37 3.75 19.85
C ASN A 474 1.04 3.88 19.26
N TYR A 475 1.45 2.94 18.40
CA TYR A 475 2.76 2.97 17.74
C TYR A 475 2.97 4.19 16.83
N LEU A 476 1.88 4.86 16.42
CA LEU A 476 1.92 6.01 15.52
C LEU A 476 1.87 7.36 16.27
N HIS A 477 1.75 7.35 17.60
CA HIS A 477 1.62 8.56 18.43
C HIS A 477 0.54 9.55 17.94
N GLN A 478 -0.57 9.02 17.41
CA GLN A 478 -1.69 9.82 16.92
C GLN A 478 -2.78 9.97 17.98
N PRO A 479 -3.66 10.99 17.89
CA PRO A 479 -4.86 11.05 18.73
C PRO A 479 -5.70 9.77 18.55
N VAL A 480 -5.97 9.06 19.65
CA VAL A 480 -6.77 7.82 19.63
C VAL A 480 -8.13 8.07 20.26
N LYS A 481 -9.20 7.52 19.68
CA LYS A 481 -10.57 7.60 20.23
C LYS A 481 -11.24 6.23 20.24
N VAL A 482 -10.76 5.33 21.10
CA VAL A 482 -11.17 3.90 21.11
C VAL A 482 -12.68 3.69 21.24
N THR A 483 -13.40 4.59 21.91
CA THR A 483 -14.85 4.49 22.14
C THR A 483 -15.48 5.88 22.25
N ASN A 484 -16.77 5.98 21.91
CA ASN A 484 -17.59 7.16 22.21
C ASN A 484 -17.92 7.29 23.71
N SER A 485 -17.72 6.24 24.53
CA SER A 485 -18.10 6.20 25.95
C SER A 485 -16.90 5.87 26.88
N PRO A 486 -15.81 6.66 26.87
CA PRO A 486 -14.57 6.30 27.57
C PRO A 486 -14.72 6.21 29.09
N LYS A 487 -15.68 6.94 29.68
CA LYS A 487 -15.93 6.94 31.13
C LYS A 487 -16.42 5.61 31.68
N ASN A 488 -16.89 4.71 30.82
CA ASN A 488 -17.42 3.40 31.23
C ASN A 488 -16.32 2.34 31.37
N TYR A 489 -15.07 2.65 30.97
CA TYR A 489 -14.01 1.68 30.82
C TYR A 489 -12.70 2.14 31.46
N ARG A 490 -11.90 1.19 31.94
CA ARG A 490 -10.50 1.44 32.32
C ARG A 490 -9.62 1.39 31.06
N ILE A 491 -9.27 2.55 30.53
CA ILE A 491 -8.49 2.71 29.29
C ILE A 491 -7.08 3.22 29.62
N ASP A 492 -6.06 2.56 29.09
CA ASP A 492 -4.67 3.00 29.11
C ASP A 492 -4.20 3.29 27.68
N GLU A 493 -4.15 4.57 27.34
CA GLU A 493 -3.70 5.04 26.01
C GLU A 493 -2.17 4.97 25.83
N THR A 494 -1.43 4.73 26.91
CA THR A 494 0.04 4.65 26.95
C THR A 494 0.56 3.23 27.05
N PHE A 495 -0.33 2.25 26.88
CA PHE A 495 -0.01 0.84 27.04
C PHE A 495 1.08 0.40 26.06
N ASN A 496 2.19 -0.13 26.61
CA ASN A 496 3.37 -0.49 25.83
C ASN A 496 3.32 -1.93 25.25
N GLY A 497 2.21 -2.64 25.42
CA GLY A 497 2.01 -4.01 24.94
C GLY A 497 2.51 -5.10 25.87
N LEU A 498 3.17 -4.77 26.97
CA LEU A 498 3.65 -5.76 27.95
C LEU A 498 2.53 -6.09 28.94
N ILE A 499 1.95 -7.28 28.78
CA ILE A 499 1.03 -7.84 29.77
C ILE A 499 1.86 -8.51 30.87
N THR A 500 1.69 -8.09 32.12
CA THR A 500 2.47 -8.58 33.27
C THR A 500 1.66 -9.57 34.11
N PRO A 501 2.30 -10.52 34.83
CA PRO A 501 1.61 -11.42 35.76
C PRO A 501 0.74 -10.70 36.79
N GLN A 502 1.21 -9.55 37.29
CA GLN A 502 0.47 -8.73 38.26
C GLN A 502 -0.86 -8.21 37.71
N MET A 503 -0.93 -7.90 36.41
CA MET A 503 -2.19 -7.51 35.79
C MET A 503 -3.19 -8.67 35.75
N PHE A 504 -2.71 -9.92 35.59
CA PHE A 504 -3.58 -11.10 35.65
C PHE A 504 -4.11 -11.37 37.06
N ASP A 505 -3.26 -11.19 38.07
CA ASP A 505 -3.64 -11.33 39.48
C ASP A 505 -4.62 -10.23 39.92
N GLU A 506 -4.57 -9.04 39.33
CA GLU A 506 -5.50 -7.95 39.65
C GLU A 506 -6.82 -8.04 38.85
N LEU A 507 -6.70 -8.28 37.55
CA LEU A 507 -7.82 -8.13 36.60
C LEU A 507 -8.56 -9.44 36.31
N HIS A 508 -8.00 -10.59 36.70
CA HIS A 508 -8.57 -11.93 36.54
C HIS A 508 -9.42 -12.10 35.24
N PRO A 509 -8.84 -11.88 34.04
CA PRO A 509 -9.58 -11.97 32.81
C PRO A 509 -9.95 -13.42 32.47
N ASP A 510 -11.15 -13.66 31.97
CA ASP A 510 -11.53 -14.93 31.34
C ASP A 510 -11.15 -14.95 29.84
N ILE A 511 -11.15 -13.76 29.21
CA ILE A 511 -10.96 -13.57 27.77
C ILE A 511 -9.95 -12.44 27.55
N ILE A 512 -8.96 -12.69 26.71
CA ILE A 512 -8.00 -11.70 26.24
C ILE A 512 -8.13 -11.57 24.74
N ILE A 513 -8.26 -10.34 24.25
CA ILE A 513 -8.15 -10.06 22.82
C ILE A 513 -6.93 -9.17 22.54
N SER A 514 -6.10 -9.57 21.57
CA SER A 514 -4.89 -8.85 21.21
C SER A 514 -4.61 -8.85 19.71
N ASN A 515 -3.99 -7.79 19.19
CA ASN A 515 -3.47 -7.81 17.81
C ASN A 515 -2.29 -8.78 17.64
N TYR A 516 -1.59 -9.13 18.72
CA TYR A 516 -0.47 -10.07 18.71
C TYR A 516 -0.81 -11.22 19.66
N VAL A 517 -1.28 -12.33 19.11
CA VAL A 517 -1.66 -13.50 19.90
C VAL A 517 -0.40 -14.18 20.42
N THR A 518 -0.18 -14.14 21.73
CA THR A 518 0.72 -15.04 22.44
C THR A 518 -0.05 -16.28 22.85
N GLN A 519 0.61 -17.44 22.89
CA GLN A 519 -0.03 -18.63 23.46
C GLN A 519 -0.26 -18.41 24.96
N PRO A 520 -1.44 -18.78 25.49
CA PRO A 520 -1.68 -18.71 26.92
C PRO A 520 -0.70 -19.61 27.68
N GLU A 521 -0.21 -19.15 28.84
CA GLU A 521 0.72 -19.91 29.67
C GLU A 521 0.02 -21.07 30.40
N ASP A 522 -1.29 -20.94 30.65
CA ASP A 522 -2.15 -21.99 31.21
C ASP A 522 -3.61 -21.90 30.70
N ASP A 523 -4.49 -22.80 31.17
CA ASP A 523 -5.91 -22.85 30.78
C ASP A 523 -6.83 -21.92 31.62
N SER A 524 -6.32 -20.90 32.31
CA SER A 524 -7.14 -20.01 33.14
C SER A 524 -7.89 -18.93 32.36
N TYR A 525 -7.48 -18.64 31.13
CA TYR A 525 -8.11 -17.69 30.21
C TYR A 525 -7.97 -18.16 28.76
N ILE A 526 -8.78 -17.59 27.87
CA ILE A 526 -8.59 -17.75 26.41
C ILE A 526 -7.94 -16.52 25.81
N VAL A 527 -7.15 -16.71 24.76
CA VAL A 527 -6.58 -15.62 23.95
C VAL A 527 -7.18 -15.69 22.55
N ASP A 528 -7.63 -14.55 22.05
CA ASP A 528 -8.12 -14.39 20.69
C ASP A 528 -7.47 -13.18 20.00
N SER A 529 -7.51 -13.16 18.67
CA SER A 529 -6.95 -12.07 17.88
C SER A 529 -7.95 -10.94 17.64
N THR A 530 -7.56 -9.70 17.92
CA THR A 530 -8.28 -8.50 17.47
C THR A 530 -8.02 -8.31 15.98
N PRO A 531 -9.04 -8.29 15.11
CA PRO A 531 -8.82 -8.05 13.69
C PRO A 531 -8.27 -6.64 13.48
N MET A 532 -7.19 -6.51 12.69
CA MET A 532 -6.63 -5.19 12.33
C MET A 532 -7.63 -4.33 11.55
N ILE A 533 -8.44 -4.99 10.72
CA ILE A 533 -9.58 -4.37 10.05
C ILE A 533 -10.77 -5.28 10.39
N PRO A 534 -11.73 -4.83 11.20
CA PRO A 534 -12.94 -5.60 11.44
C PRO A 534 -13.73 -5.79 10.15
N ARG A 535 -14.55 -6.85 10.09
CA ARG A 535 -15.53 -7.00 9.02
C ARG A 535 -16.60 -5.93 9.17
N ILE A 536 -17.30 -5.64 8.08
CA ILE A 536 -18.43 -4.72 8.11
C ILE A 536 -19.70 -5.42 8.59
N GLY A 537 -20.69 -4.63 9.00
CA GLY A 537 -22.06 -5.07 9.17
C GLY A 537 -22.50 -5.41 10.58
N PHE A 538 -23.77 -5.80 10.67
CA PHE A 538 -24.50 -6.02 11.92
C PHE A 538 -23.82 -7.01 12.88
N TYR A 539 -23.14 -8.02 12.35
CA TYR A 539 -22.64 -9.16 13.14
C TYR A 539 -21.15 -9.11 13.47
N SER A 540 -20.46 -8.01 13.16
CA SER A 540 -19.01 -7.87 13.29
C SER A 540 -18.47 -8.25 14.67
N GLY A 541 -19.13 -7.80 15.75
CA GLY A 541 -18.77 -8.18 17.12
C GLY A 541 -19.33 -9.54 17.57
N ILE A 542 -20.52 -9.93 17.09
CA ILE A 542 -21.15 -11.21 17.45
C ILE A 542 -20.32 -12.40 16.96
N GLU A 543 -19.78 -12.35 15.75
CA GLU A 543 -18.94 -13.43 15.21
C GLU A 543 -17.69 -13.68 16.06
N ILE A 544 -17.16 -12.63 16.71
CA ILE A 544 -16.04 -12.75 17.65
C ILE A 544 -16.52 -13.41 18.94
N ALA A 545 -17.64 -12.96 19.51
CA ALA A 545 -18.21 -13.56 20.72
C ALA A 545 -18.56 -15.05 20.53
N GLU A 546 -19.09 -15.44 19.37
CA GLU A 546 -19.36 -16.84 19.02
C GLU A 546 -18.07 -17.69 18.95
N ARG A 547 -16.96 -17.09 18.53
CA ARG A 547 -15.65 -17.75 18.56
C ARG A 547 -15.17 -17.97 19.99
N TRP A 548 -15.42 -17.04 20.91
CA TRP A 548 -15.08 -17.21 22.32
C TRP A 548 -15.80 -18.38 22.97
N VAL A 549 -17.08 -18.60 22.65
CA VAL A 549 -17.81 -19.78 23.15
C VAL A 549 -17.13 -21.08 22.71
N LYS A 550 -16.69 -21.17 21.45
CA LYS A 550 -15.96 -22.34 20.95
C LYS A 550 -14.63 -22.52 21.68
N LEU A 551 -13.87 -21.44 21.84
CA LEU A 551 -12.56 -21.47 22.51
C LEU A 551 -12.67 -21.89 23.99
N LEU A 552 -13.63 -21.31 24.72
CA LEU A 552 -13.89 -21.67 26.12
C LEU A 552 -14.25 -23.14 26.27
N ASN A 553 -15.07 -23.68 25.35
CA ASN A 553 -15.43 -25.10 25.35
C ASN A 553 -14.27 -26.06 25.02
N THR A 554 -13.20 -25.58 24.37
CA THR A 554 -12.03 -26.38 24.02
C THR A 554 -10.89 -26.38 25.04
N THR A 555 -10.93 -25.50 26.06
CA THR A 555 -9.91 -25.48 27.13
C THR A 555 -9.94 -26.79 27.93
N LYS A 556 -8.82 -27.19 28.56
CA LYS A 556 -8.80 -28.42 29.38
C LYS A 556 -9.77 -28.38 30.56
N LYS A 557 -10.24 -27.20 30.98
CA LYS A 557 -11.29 -27.05 32.00
C LYS A 557 -12.72 -27.02 31.42
N GLY A 558 -12.89 -27.31 30.12
CA GLY A 558 -14.15 -27.26 29.39
C GLY A 558 -15.25 -28.22 29.89
N GLY A 559 -16.40 -28.18 29.22
CA GLY A 559 -17.66 -28.81 29.65
C GLY A 559 -17.63 -30.31 29.99
N TRP A 560 -16.58 -31.05 29.60
CA TRP A 560 -16.39 -32.46 29.95
C TRP A 560 -16.25 -32.70 31.47
N MET A 561 -15.88 -31.68 32.27
CA MET A 561 -15.92 -31.82 33.73
C MET A 561 -17.36 -31.84 34.28
N ASN A 562 -18.34 -31.25 33.58
CA ASN A 562 -19.76 -31.44 33.91
C ASN A 562 -20.27 -32.82 33.47
N ASP A 563 -19.59 -33.48 32.53
CA ASP A 563 -19.89 -34.84 32.16
C ASP A 563 -19.54 -35.83 33.28
N GLU A 564 -18.61 -35.52 34.18
CA GLU A 564 -18.38 -36.34 35.38
C GLU A 564 -19.62 -36.35 36.30
N ILE A 565 -20.31 -35.22 36.43
CA ILE A 565 -21.55 -35.10 37.20
C ILE A 565 -22.68 -35.88 36.51
N LEU A 566 -22.80 -35.79 35.18
CA LEU A 566 -23.78 -36.56 34.40
C LEU A 566 -23.46 -38.05 34.43
N PHE A 567 -22.19 -38.42 34.33
CA PHE A 567 -21.72 -39.80 34.38
C PHE A 567 -22.03 -40.41 35.75
N LYS A 568 -21.73 -39.71 36.85
CA LYS A 568 -22.16 -40.13 38.19
C LYS A 568 -23.68 -40.24 38.27
N LYS A 569 -24.45 -39.27 37.75
CA LYS A 569 -25.92 -39.31 37.82
C LYS A 569 -26.57 -40.50 37.09
N TYR A 570 -26.01 -40.94 35.96
CA TYR A 570 -26.63 -41.96 35.09
C TYR A 570 -25.94 -43.33 35.12
N PHE A 571 -24.71 -43.42 35.64
CA PHE A 571 -23.90 -44.64 35.60
C PHE A 571 -23.28 -45.04 36.95
N SER A 572 -23.68 -44.40 38.07
CA SER A 572 -23.33 -44.87 39.43
C SER A 572 -24.44 -45.68 40.07
#